data_AF-A0A7J7C763-F1
#
_entry.id   AF-A0A7J7C763-F1
#
_cell.length_a   1.000
_cell.length_b   1.000
_cell.length_c   1.000
_cell.angle_alpha   90.00
_cell.angle_beta   90.00
_cell.angle_gamma   90.00
#
_symmetry.space_group_name_H-M   'P 1'
#
loop_
_entity.id
_entity.type
_entity.pdbx_description
1 polymer ?
#
loop_
_entity_poly.entity_id
_entity_poly.type
_entity_poly.pdbx_seq_one_letter_code
_entity_poly.pdbx_strand_id
1 'polypeptide(L)'
;MGEQERKKAELETEKQSLLDEGNAAPQKDLDQENGFIPLPQKVADPGTDKSSRGSVDRDAALSRVETEKRLALIKAWEDNEKAKSDNKACKKLSSIGVWENGKKASVEAKLKQIEEKLEKKKAEYAEQMKNRKAEIHREAEEKKAMAEAKKCEEFLKIEEAAEKFRATGNTPKKFFPCFGI
;
A
#
# COMPACT_ATOMS: atom_id res chain seq x y z
N MET A 1 32.82 -9.06 -18.97
CA MET A 1 31.82 -10.16 -18.94
C MET A 1 31.51 -10.50 -17.49
N GLY A 2 30.95 -9.57 -16.72
CA GLY A 2 30.84 -9.76 -15.25
C GLY A 2 29.77 -8.94 -14.54
N GLU A 3 29.24 -7.88 -15.19
CA GLU A 3 28.12 -7.11 -14.61
C GLU A 3 26.75 -7.57 -15.10
N GLN A 4 26.62 -8.08 -16.34
CA GLN A 4 25.35 -8.58 -16.85
C GLN A 4 24.94 -9.92 -16.21
N GLU A 5 25.91 -10.78 -15.88
CA GLU A 5 25.63 -12.06 -15.21
C GLU A 5 25.23 -11.86 -13.74
N ARG A 6 25.79 -10.84 -13.06
CA ARG A 6 25.38 -10.47 -11.70
C ARG A 6 23.95 -9.93 -11.65
N LYS A 7 23.58 -9.07 -12.61
CA LYS A 7 22.21 -8.57 -12.72
C LYS A 7 21.20 -9.68 -13.07
N LYS A 8 21.63 -10.70 -13.83
CA LYS A 8 20.78 -11.86 -14.13
C LYS A 8 20.59 -12.75 -12.89
N ALA A 9 21.63 -12.98 -12.09
CA ALA A 9 21.55 -13.75 -10.85
C ALA A 9 20.69 -13.05 -9.77
N GLU A 10 20.72 -11.71 -9.72
CA GLU A 10 19.92 -10.92 -8.78
C GLU A 10 18.42 -10.95 -9.13
N LEU A 11 18.09 -10.88 -10.42
CA LEU A 11 16.71 -11.01 -10.93
C LEU A 11 16.12 -12.42 -10.71
N GLU A 12 16.96 -13.46 -10.76
CA GLU A 12 16.55 -14.85 -10.57
C GLU A 12 16.30 -15.16 -9.08
N THR A 13 17.07 -14.52 -8.19
CA THR A 13 16.90 -14.61 -6.73
C THR A 13 15.61 -13.91 -6.28
N GLU A 14 15.27 -12.78 -6.89
CA GLU A 14 14.05 -12.01 -6.59
C GLU A 14 12.76 -12.69 -7.12
N LYS A 15 12.86 -13.50 -8.18
CA LYS A 15 11.72 -14.31 -8.66
C LYS A 15 11.44 -15.52 -7.77
N GLN A 16 12.43 -16.06 -7.08
CA GLN A 16 12.28 -17.25 -6.24
C GLN A 16 11.62 -16.95 -4.88
N SER A 17 11.68 -15.71 -4.39
CA SER A 17 11.07 -15.32 -3.10
C SER A 17 9.59 -14.94 -3.20
N LEU A 18 9.06 -14.69 -4.39
CA LEU A 18 7.67 -14.24 -4.62
C LEU A 18 6.63 -15.37 -4.72
N LEU A 19 7.05 -16.64 -4.68
CA LEU A 19 6.16 -17.80 -4.91
C LEU A 19 5.73 -18.57 -3.65
N ASP A 20 6.15 -18.16 -2.45
CA ASP A 20 5.96 -18.98 -1.23
C ASP A 20 4.96 -18.40 -0.19
N GLU A 21 4.34 -17.24 -0.43
CA GLU A 21 3.35 -16.63 0.49
C GLU A 21 1.92 -16.70 -0.07
N GLY A 22 1.44 -17.91 -0.33
CA GLY A 22 0.11 -18.14 -0.90
C GLY A 22 -0.68 -19.23 -0.20
N ASN A 23 -1.04 -19.08 1.09
CA ASN A 23 -2.30 -19.65 1.58
C ASN A 23 -2.74 -19.12 2.97
N ALA A 24 -3.72 -18.22 3.01
CA ALA A 24 -4.53 -17.99 4.22
C ALA A 24 -5.87 -17.32 3.88
N ALA A 25 -6.97 -18.04 4.15
CA ALA A 25 -8.31 -17.54 4.53
C ALA A 25 -9.32 -18.71 4.58
N PRO A 26 -10.51 -18.60 5.20
CA PRO A 26 -10.94 -17.72 6.30
C PRO A 26 -11.77 -18.41 7.42
N GLN A 27 -11.89 -17.72 8.56
CA GLN A 27 -12.87 -17.98 9.62
C GLN A 27 -14.32 -17.82 9.12
N LYS A 28 -15.26 -18.55 9.74
CA LYS A 28 -16.71 -18.34 9.59
C LYS A 28 -17.38 -18.20 10.96
N ASP A 29 -18.33 -17.28 10.96
CA ASP A 29 -19.06 -16.71 12.07
C ASP A 29 -20.11 -17.62 12.69
N LEU A 30 -20.53 -17.17 13.88
CA LEU A 30 -21.70 -17.58 14.65
C LEU A 30 -22.99 -17.27 13.89
N ASP A 31 -24.01 -18.14 13.99
CA ASP A 31 -25.29 -17.79 14.60
C ASP A 31 -26.35 -18.93 14.55
N GLN A 32 -27.09 -19.01 15.66
CA GLN A 32 -28.49 -19.46 15.85
C GLN A 32 -28.94 -20.88 15.48
N GLU A 33 -29.40 -21.63 16.49
CA GLU A 33 -30.83 -21.97 16.56
C GLU A 33 -31.30 -22.43 17.96
N ASN A 34 -32.51 -21.99 18.32
CA ASN A 34 -33.59 -22.64 19.09
C ASN A 34 -33.21 -23.82 20.04
N GLY A 35 -33.51 -23.78 21.33
CA GLY A 35 -34.87 -23.59 21.86
C GLY A 35 -35.52 -24.94 22.14
N PHE A 36 -35.17 -25.60 23.27
CA PHE A 36 -36.03 -26.64 23.85
C PHE A 36 -35.77 -26.79 25.36
N ILE A 37 -36.78 -26.40 26.16
CA ILE A 37 -36.89 -26.74 27.58
C ILE A 37 -37.82 -27.95 27.67
N PRO A 38 -37.37 -29.08 28.23
CA PRO A 38 -38.26 -30.04 28.85
C PRO A 38 -38.26 -29.88 30.38
N LEU A 39 -39.44 -29.56 30.89
CA LEU A 39 -39.85 -29.59 32.29
C LEU A 39 -39.49 -30.93 32.97
N PRO A 40 -39.16 -30.93 34.28
CA PRO A 40 -38.76 -32.13 35.00
C PRO A 40 -39.97 -33.01 35.32
N GLN A 41 -39.94 -34.27 34.87
CA GLN A 41 -40.93 -35.28 35.20
C GLN A 41 -40.56 -36.04 36.47
N LYS A 42 -41.51 -35.96 37.42
CA LYS A 42 -42.00 -37.06 38.27
C LYS A 42 -41.10 -37.51 39.42
N VAL A 43 -41.35 -36.89 40.57
CA VAL A 43 -41.12 -37.47 41.89
C VAL A 43 -41.99 -38.71 42.02
N ALA A 44 -41.37 -39.86 42.22
CA ALA A 44 -41.99 -41.09 42.70
C ALA A 44 -41.28 -41.48 43.99
N ASP A 45 -42.02 -41.37 45.09
CA ASP A 45 -41.64 -41.84 46.42
C ASP A 45 -42.07 -43.31 46.58
N PRO A 46 -41.21 -44.19 47.09
CA PRO A 46 -41.69 -45.32 47.86
C PRO A 46 -41.17 -45.20 49.30
N GLY A 47 -42.10 -44.90 50.21
CA GLY A 47 -41.88 -45.13 51.64
C GLY A 47 -41.67 -46.62 51.92
N THR A 48 -40.76 -46.93 52.86
CA THR A 48 -40.93 -47.85 54.01
C THR A 48 -39.61 -47.94 54.79
N ASP A 49 -39.68 -47.54 56.06
CA ASP A 49 -38.80 -47.76 57.22
C ASP A 49 -37.37 -48.30 57.02
N LYS A 50 -36.38 -47.41 57.25
CA LYS A 50 -35.15 -47.70 58.01
C LYS A 50 -34.66 -46.44 58.72
N SER A 51 -35.12 -46.21 59.95
CA SER A 51 -34.61 -45.17 60.87
C SER A 51 -33.10 -45.31 61.22
N SER A 52 -32.36 -46.21 60.57
CA SER A 52 -30.92 -46.41 60.72
C SER A 52 -30.13 -46.19 59.40
N ARG A 53 -30.79 -46.11 58.24
CA ARG A 53 -30.12 -45.99 56.91
C ARG A 53 -29.96 -44.56 56.40
N GLY A 54 -30.77 -43.61 56.90
CA GLY A 54 -30.71 -42.20 56.49
C GLY A 54 -29.58 -41.36 57.11
N SER A 55 -28.95 -41.84 58.20
CA SER A 55 -27.78 -41.18 58.80
C SER A 55 -26.51 -41.50 58.02
N VAL A 56 -26.26 -42.78 57.73
CA VAL A 56 -25.07 -43.23 56.98
C VAL A 56 -25.05 -42.69 55.55
N ASP A 57 -26.22 -42.59 54.89
CA ASP A 57 -26.33 -42.01 53.55
C ASP A 57 -26.07 -40.49 53.54
N ARG A 58 -26.50 -39.78 54.59
CA ARG A 58 -26.18 -38.35 54.77
C ARG A 58 -24.70 -38.12 55.00
N ASP A 59 -24.05 -38.91 55.85
CA ASP A 59 -22.61 -38.80 56.10
C ASP A 59 -21.80 -39.13 54.83
N ALA A 60 -22.24 -40.11 54.05
CA ALA A 60 -21.65 -40.42 52.75
C ALA A 60 -21.86 -39.28 51.73
N ALA A 61 -23.02 -38.62 51.73
CA ALA A 61 -23.28 -37.45 50.89
C ALA A 61 -22.44 -36.24 51.28
N LEU A 62 -22.27 -35.97 52.59
CA LEU A 62 -21.41 -34.90 53.10
C LEU A 62 -19.95 -35.15 52.72
N SER A 63 -19.47 -36.38 52.87
CA SER A 63 -18.10 -36.75 52.46
C SER A 63 -17.89 -36.51 50.96
N ARG A 64 -18.86 -36.84 50.10
CA ARG A 64 -18.80 -36.52 48.66
C ARG A 64 -18.71 -35.01 48.42
N VAL A 65 -19.60 -34.22 49.04
CA VAL A 65 -19.59 -32.76 48.92
C VAL A 65 -18.25 -32.16 49.40
N GLU A 66 -17.68 -32.66 50.48
CA GLU A 66 -16.37 -32.22 50.98
C GLU A 66 -15.24 -32.55 49.99
N THR A 67 -15.26 -33.74 49.39
CA THR A 67 -14.28 -34.11 48.35
C THR A 67 -14.43 -33.27 47.10
N GLU A 68 -15.66 -33.01 46.64
CA GLU A 68 -15.95 -32.14 45.51
C GLU A 68 -15.48 -30.70 45.78
N LYS A 69 -15.75 -30.17 46.98
CA LYS A 69 -15.28 -28.85 47.40
C LYS A 69 -13.75 -28.77 47.37
N ARG A 70 -13.06 -29.80 47.87
CA ARG A 70 -11.59 -29.87 47.83
C ARG A 70 -11.08 -29.89 46.39
N LEU A 71 -11.65 -30.72 45.52
CA LEU A 71 -11.25 -30.82 44.12
C LEU A 71 -11.51 -29.51 43.36
N ALA A 72 -12.65 -28.86 43.60
CA ALA A 72 -12.97 -27.56 43.03
C ALA A 72 -11.97 -26.48 43.44
N LEU A 73 -11.55 -26.46 44.72
CA LEU A 73 -10.53 -25.52 45.20
C LEU A 73 -9.15 -25.77 44.56
N ILE A 74 -8.74 -27.04 44.45
CA ILE A 74 -7.48 -27.42 43.77
C ILE A 74 -7.52 -26.97 42.30
N LYS A 75 -8.62 -27.24 41.60
CA LYS A 75 -8.79 -26.83 40.21
C LYS A 75 -8.75 -25.31 40.05
N ALA A 76 -9.47 -24.56 40.90
CA ALA A 76 -9.45 -23.11 40.86
C ALA A 76 -8.05 -22.53 41.12
N TRP A 77 -7.27 -23.15 42.00
CA TRP A 77 -5.88 -22.78 42.24
C TRP A 77 -4.99 -23.09 41.04
N GLU A 78 -5.12 -24.29 40.45
CA GLU A 78 -4.41 -24.68 39.23
C GLU A 78 -4.70 -23.72 38.08
N ASP A 79 -5.97 -23.41 37.84
CA ASP A 79 -6.39 -22.47 36.79
C ASP A 79 -5.86 -21.06 37.05
N ASN A 80 -5.77 -20.61 38.32
CA ASN A 80 -5.15 -19.34 38.68
C ASN A 80 -3.64 -19.30 38.38
N GLU A 81 -2.92 -20.38 38.68
CA GLU A 81 -1.48 -20.47 38.40
C GLU A 81 -1.19 -20.55 36.89
N LYS A 82 -2.04 -21.26 36.13
CA LYS A 82 -1.99 -21.25 34.66
C LYS A 82 -2.23 -19.84 34.12
N ALA A 83 -3.30 -19.17 34.54
CA ALA A 83 -3.62 -17.82 34.10
C ALA A 83 -2.49 -16.80 34.41
N LYS A 84 -1.80 -16.94 35.55
CA LYS A 84 -0.62 -16.11 35.87
C LYS A 84 0.52 -16.34 34.89
N SER A 85 0.76 -17.59 34.52
CA SER A 85 1.82 -17.97 33.58
C SER A 85 1.50 -17.49 32.17
N ASP A 86 0.26 -17.67 31.74
CA ASP A 86 -0.24 -17.20 30.44
C ASP A 86 -0.19 -15.68 30.34
N ASN A 87 -0.61 -14.94 31.37
CA ASN A 87 -0.52 -13.47 31.37
C ASN A 87 0.92 -12.98 31.18
N LYS A 88 1.90 -13.65 31.81
CA LYS A 88 3.32 -13.34 31.61
C LYS A 88 3.76 -13.61 30.17
N ALA A 89 3.36 -14.75 29.61
CA ALA A 89 3.66 -15.11 28.23
C ALA A 89 3.02 -14.11 27.23
N CYS A 90 1.73 -13.81 27.38
CA CYS A 90 1.02 -12.82 26.56
C CYS A 90 1.72 -11.47 26.57
N LYS A 91 2.12 -10.96 27.75
CA LYS A 91 2.87 -9.69 27.84
C LYS A 91 4.16 -9.73 27.04
N LYS A 92 4.93 -10.82 27.11
CA LYS A 92 6.17 -10.98 26.35
C LYS A 92 5.90 -11.02 24.85
N LEU A 93 4.91 -11.79 24.41
CA LEU A 93 4.50 -11.86 23.01
C LEU A 93 4.03 -10.50 22.47
N SER A 94 3.23 -9.77 23.24
CA SER A 94 2.82 -8.41 22.88
C SER A 94 4.02 -7.45 22.77
N SER A 95 4.98 -7.51 23.69
CA SER A 95 6.20 -6.71 23.60
C SER A 95 7.04 -7.05 22.36
N ILE A 96 7.14 -8.34 22.01
CA ILE A 96 7.83 -8.79 20.79
C ILE A 96 7.11 -8.23 19.55
N GLY A 97 5.78 -8.38 19.48
CA GLY A 97 4.99 -7.89 18.35
C GLY A 97 5.11 -6.37 18.13
N VAL A 98 5.13 -5.58 19.21
CA VAL A 98 5.37 -4.13 19.11
C VAL A 98 6.78 -3.83 18.59
N TRP A 99 7.80 -4.55 19.06
CA TRP A 99 9.18 -4.36 18.63
C TRP A 99 9.37 -4.72 17.15
N GLU A 100 8.81 -5.85 16.71
CA GLU A 100 8.80 -6.27 15.31
C GLU A 100 8.10 -5.26 14.42
N ASN A 101 6.91 -4.80 14.82
CA ASN A 101 6.18 -3.76 14.09
C ASN A 101 6.99 -2.46 13.98
N GLY A 102 7.69 -2.08 15.05
CA GLY A 102 8.60 -0.92 15.02
C GLY A 102 9.75 -1.08 14.03
N LYS A 103 10.35 -2.28 13.94
CA LYS A 103 11.38 -2.58 12.94
C LYS A 103 10.83 -2.57 11.52
N LYS A 104 9.65 -3.18 11.31
CA LYS A 104 8.96 -3.21 10.02
C LYS A 104 8.66 -1.79 9.52
N ALA A 105 8.03 -0.97 10.37
CA ALA A 105 7.74 0.42 10.06
C ALA A 105 9.01 1.24 9.73
N SER A 106 10.13 0.98 10.41
CA SER A 106 11.40 1.66 10.10
C SER A 106 11.94 1.33 8.70
N VAL A 107 11.82 0.06 8.28
CA VAL A 107 12.22 -0.37 6.93
C VAL A 107 11.28 0.19 5.87
N GLU A 108 9.96 0.12 6.09
CA GLU A 108 8.96 0.69 5.20
C GLU A 108 9.12 2.21 5.03
N ALA A 109 9.49 2.94 6.09
CA ALA A 109 9.77 4.36 6.00
C ALA A 109 10.98 4.67 5.11
N LYS A 110 12.04 3.85 5.16
CA LYS A 110 13.21 3.99 4.27
C LYS A 110 12.83 3.72 2.82
N LEU A 111 12.00 2.70 2.57
CA LEU A 111 11.50 2.39 1.24
C LEU A 111 10.73 3.58 0.65
N LYS A 112 9.76 4.12 1.40
CA LYS A 112 8.99 5.31 0.98
C LYS A 112 9.87 6.52 0.70
N GLN A 113 10.91 6.73 1.51
CA GLN A 113 11.86 7.82 1.28
C GLN A 113 12.63 7.67 -0.03
N ILE A 114 13.00 6.44 -0.41
CA ILE A 114 13.68 6.15 -1.69
C ILE A 114 12.71 6.36 -2.85
N GLU A 115 11.48 5.88 -2.75
CA GLU A 115 10.44 6.07 -3.75
C GLU A 115 10.15 7.55 -4.01
N GLU A 116 10.01 8.37 -2.95
CA GLU A 116 9.80 9.81 -3.08
C GLU A 116 10.98 10.51 -3.79
N LYS A 117 12.23 10.12 -3.47
CA LYS A 117 13.41 10.66 -4.15
C LYS A 117 13.44 10.29 -5.62
N LEU A 118 13.06 9.06 -5.97
CA LEU A 118 12.98 8.62 -7.36
C LEU A 118 11.90 9.38 -8.13
N GLU A 119 10.72 9.57 -7.54
CA GLU A 119 9.63 10.30 -8.20
C GLU A 119 9.99 11.78 -8.41
N LYS A 120 10.64 12.42 -7.42
CA LYS A 120 11.18 13.79 -7.58
C LYS A 120 12.15 13.87 -8.74
N LYS A 121 13.13 12.95 -8.81
CA LYS A 121 14.10 12.93 -9.91
C LYS A 121 13.42 12.72 -11.26
N LYS A 122 12.47 11.82 -11.33
CA LYS A 122 11.69 11.56 -12.55
C LYS A 122 10.93 12.81 -13.02
N ALA A 123 10.30 13.55 -12.10
CA ALA A 123 9.60 14.79 -12.40
C ALA A 123 10.58 15.89 -12.88
N GLU A 124 11.71 16.08 -12.20
CA GLU A 124 12.77 17.02 -12.58
C GLU A 124 13.30 16.74 -14.00
N TYR A 125 13.56 15.47 -14.34
CA TYR A 125 14.00 15.10 -15.69
C TYR A 125 12.90 15.31 -16.72
N ALA A 126 11.65 14.97 -16.40
CA ALA A 126 10.53 15.19 -17.32
C ALA A 126 10.34 16.69 -17.62
N GLU A 127 10.51 17.56 -16.64
CA GLU A 127 10.47 19.01 -16.81
C GLU A 127 11.64 19.52 -17.66
N GLN A 128 12.88 19.10 -17.37
CA GLN A 128 14.05 19.46 -18.19
C GLN A 128 13.86 19.08 -19.67
N MET A 129 13.31 17.90 -19.93
CA MET A 129 13.04 17.46 -21.31
C MET A 129 11.95 18.27 -21.99
N LYS A 130 10.93 18.74 -21.25
CA LYS A 130 9.91 19.65 -21.77
C LYS A 130 10.50 21.03 -22.06
N ASN A 131 11.31 21.57 -21.15
CA ASN A 131 11.98 22.85 -21.32
C ASN A 131 12.91 22.82 -22.52
N ARG A 132 13.69 21.73 -22.71
CA ARG A 132 14.56 21.60 -23.87
C ARG A 132 13.78 21.57 -25.19
N LYS A 133 12.64 20.89 -25.22
CA LYS A 133 11.74 20.90 -26.40
C LYS A 133 11.20 22.32 -26.67
N ALA A 134 10.81 23.05 -25.63
CA ALA A 134 10.34 24.43 -25.75
C ALA A 134 11.45 25.38 -26.22
N GLU A 135 12.68 25.23 -25.73
CA GLU A 135 13.84 25.99 -26.19
C GLU A 135 14.10 25.79 -27.69
N ILE A 136 14.09 24.54 -28.16
CA ILE A 136 14.28 24.22 -29.58
C ILE A 136 13.18 24.86 -30.42
N HIS A 137 11.93 24.81 -29.95
CA HIS A 137 10.81 25.44 -30.64
C HIS A 137 10.95 26.96 -30.72
N ARG A 138 11.26 27.61 -29.58
CA ARG A 138 11.52 29.05 -29.51
C ARG A 138 12.65 29.48 -30.45
N GLU A 139 13.77 28.75 -30.45
CA GLU A 139 14.91 29.05 -31.33
C GLU A 139 14.52 28.95 -32.81
N ALA A 140 13.70 27.95 -33.16
CA ALA A 140 13.19 27.80 -34.52
C ALA A 140 12.24 28.94 -34.92
N GLU A 141 11.36 29.37 -34.01
CA GLU A 141 10.47 30.51 -34.22
C GLU A 141 11.22 31.83 -34.35
N GLU A 142 12.25 32.05 -33.54
CA GLU A 142 13.13 33.23 -33.64
C GLU A 142 13.83 33.29 -35.00
N LYS A 143 14.34 32.15 -35.50
CA LYS A 143 14.93 32.08 -36.84
C LYS A 143 13.92 32.40 -37.94
N LYS A 144 12.68 31.91 -37.81
CA LYS A 144 11.60 32.23 -38.76
C LYS A 144 11.25 33.73 -38.73
N ALA A 145 11.08 34.30 -37.54
CA ALA A 145 10.79 35.71 -37.37
C ALA A 145 11.91 36.61 -37.93
N MET A 146 13.19 36.25 -37.71
CA MET A 146 14.32 36.97 -38.30
C MET A 146 14.34 36.91 -39.83
N ALA A 147 14.02 35.76 -40.42
CA ALA A 147 13.95 35.62 -41.88
C ALA A 147 12.80 36.45 -42.47
N GLU A 148 11.65 36.47 -41.80
CA GLU A 148 10.49 37.26 -42.19
C GLU A 148 10.75 38.77 -42.05
N ALA A 149 11.39 39.21 -40.96
CA ALA A 149 11.81 40.60 -40.79
C ALA A 149 12.73 41.07 -41.92
N LYS A 150 13.74 40.25 -42.29
CA LYS A 150 14.63 40.56 -43.44
C LYS A 150 13.86 40.65 -44.75
N LYS A 151 12.91 39.74 -44.99
CA LYS A 151 12.05 39.80 -46.18
C LYS A 151 11.24 41.11 -46.22
N CYS A 152 10.63 41.49 -45.10
CA CYS A 152 9.86 42.74 -44.99
C CYS A 152 10.76 43.98 -45.19
N GLU A 153 11.99 43.96 -44.66
CA GLU A 153 12.97 45.03 -44.88
C GLU A 153 13.31 45.19 -46.37
N GLU A 154 13.59 44.10 -47.08
CA GLU A 154 13.87 44.14 -48.52
C GLU A 154 12.64 44.62 -49.32
N PHE A 155 11.43 44.24 -48.91
CA PHE A 155 10.20 44.72 -49.54
C PHE A 155 10.03 46.24 -49.36
N LEU A 156 10.28 46.76 -48.16
CA LEU A 156 10.25 48.20 -47.91
C LEU A 156 11.29 48.96 -48.74
N LYS A 157 12.52 48.43 -48.90
CA LYS A 157 13.54 49.02 -49.77
C LYS A 157 13.10 49.05 -51.24
N ILE A 158 12.47 47.98 -51.72
CA ILE A 158 11.95 47.90 -53.09
C ILE A 158 10.82 48.92 -53.28
N GLU A 159 9.92 49.05 -52.32
CA GLU A 159 8.82 50.00 -52.36
C GLU A 159 9.32 51.46 -52.34
N GLU A 160 10.29 51.77 -51.47
CA GLU A 160 10.94 53.09 -51.43
C GLU A 160 11.64 53.40 -52.76
N ALA A 161 12.34 52.43 -53.34
CA ALA A 161 12.98 52.59 -54.65
C ALA A 161 11.94 52.80 -55.77
N ALA A 162 10.84 52.04 -55.78
CA ALA A 162 9.76 52.19 -56.74
C ALA A 162 9.13 53.59 -56.65
N GLU A 163 8.89 54.09 -55.44
CA GLU A 163 8.34 55.43 -55.23
C GLU A 163 9.29 56.53 -55.70
N LYS A 164 10.61 56.39 -55.45
CA LYS A 164 11.63 57.30 -56.02
C LYS A 164 11.58 57.34 -57.55
N PHE A 165 11.44 56.19 -58.21
CA PHE A 165 11.30 56.13 -59.67
C PHE A 165 10.02 56.80 -60.16
N ARG A 166 8.88 56.60 -59.48
CA ARG A 166 7.61 57.28 -59.78
C ARG A 166 7.72 58.80 -59.64
N ALA A 167 8.34 59.29 -58.56
CA ALA A 167 8.49 60.71 -58.29
C ALA A 167 9.45 61.41 -59.28
N THR A 168 10.53 60.73 -59.69
CA THR A 168 11.56 61.31 -60.57
C THR A 168 11.23 61.13 -62.07
N GLY A 169 10.23 60.28 -62.41
CA GLY A 169 9.86 59.97 -63.79
C GLY A 169 10.87 59.09 -64.54
N ASN A 170 11.78 58.41 -63.82
CA ASN A 170 12.89 57.65 -64.39
C ASN A 170 12.56 56.14 -64.38
N THR A 171 12.76 55.44 -65.49
CA THR A 171 12.43 54.00 -65.59
C THR A 171 13.56 53.13 -65.03
N PRO A 172 13.28 52.11 -64.18
CA PRO A 172 14.30 51.19 -63.70
C PRO A 172 15.06 50.53 -64.86
N LYS A 173 16.39 50.67 -64.86
CA LYS A 173 17.25 50.20 -65.96
C LYS A 173 17.49 48.69 -65.98
N LYS A 174 17.20 47.96 -64.89
CA LYS A 174 17.29 46.50 -64.85
C LYS A 174 15.98 45.88 -65.33
N PHE A 175 15.97 45.41 -66.56
CA PHE A 175 14.86 44.69 -67.17
C PHE A 175 14.73 43.31 -66.52
N PHE A 176 13.53 42.96 -66.06
CA PHE A 176 13.25 41.63 -65.53
C PHE A 176 13.31 40.60 -66.67
N PRO A 177 14.16 39.56 -66.60
CA PRO A 177 14.31 38.58 -67.68
C PRO A 177 13.08 37.67 -67.91
N CYS A 178 11.98 37.88 -67.17
CA CYS A 178 10.76 37.06 -67.26
C CYS A 178 9.58 37.76 -67.95
N PHE A 179 9.78 38.92 -68.61
CA PHE A 179 8.73 39.62 -69.37
C PHE A 179 8.97 39.62 -70.89
N GLY A 180 9.74 38.68 -71.41
CA GLY A 180 9.89 38.45 -72.84
C GLY A 180 9.00 37.31 -73.31
N ILE A 181 7.81 37.66 -73.82
CA ILE A 181 6.84 36.87 -74.63
C ILE A 181 6.37 35.53 -74.05
#